data_AF-V4LHQ6-F1
#
_entry.id   AF-V4LHQ6-F1
#
_cell.length_a   1.000
_cell.length_b   1.000
_cell.length_c   1.000
_cell.angle_alpha   90.00
_cell.angle_beta   90.00
_cell.angle_gamma   90.00
#
_symmetry.space_group_name_H-M   'P 1'
#
loop_
_entity.id
_entity.type
_entity.pdbx_description
1 polymer ?
#
loop_
_entity_poly.entity_id
_entity_poly.type
_entity_poly.pdbx_seq_one_letter_code
_entity_poly.pdbx_strand_id
1 'polypeptide(L)'
;MAEQKKETIRLEPESVIPILKPKLIMTLANLIEHSNDRQEFLKLCKRIEYTVRAWYNLQFEDLMQLYSLFDPVHGAQKLQQQNLTSQEIDVLEQNFLAYLFQVMEKSNFKITTDDEIEVAHSGQYLLNLPIKVDESKLDKKLLKRYFEEHPHENLPDFSDNYVIFRRGIGMDRTTDFFFMEKLDVMISRFWSYLLRITRLEKLRANRSSRLPKKDPKKDDETNPEADNEDLYVERIRLENTPLSFKGFLSKLTIQEPTFDRMIVVYRRASSKTNIERGIYVKHFKNIPMADMEIVLPEKRNPGLTPMDWVKFLISAVVGLVAVLTSVEMPKADPWVPAEHGDIPELDNAVNV
;
A
#
# COMPACT_ATOMS: atom_id res chain seq x y z
N MET A 1 -36.69 7.59 8.82
CA MET A 1 -35.64 6.94 8.01
C MET A 1 -34.58 7.99 7.77
N ALA A 2 -33.38 7.82 8.32
CA ALA A 2 -32.29 8.77 8.09
C ALA A 2 -31.67 8.46 6.73
N GLU A 3 -31.68 9.41 5.80
CA GLU A 3 -30.92 9.31 4.56
C GLU A 3 -29.45 9.09 4.93
N GLN A 4 -28.88 7.95 4.50
CA GLN A 4 -27.45 7.71 4.63
C GLN A 4 -26.74 8.76 3.78
N LYS A 5 -26.02 9.68 4.44
CA LYS A 5 -25.19 10.68 3.78
C LYS A 5 -24.15 9.95 2.95
N LYS A 6 -24.26 10.03 1.63
CA LYS A 6 -23.31 9.42 0.70
C LYS A 6 -21.92 10.00 0.93
N GLU A 7 -20.96 9.13 1.21
CA GLU A 7 -19.55 9.53 1.35
C GLU A 7 -18.99 9.68 -0.07
N THR A 8 -18.68 10.91 -0.46
CA THR A 8 -18.11 11.22 -1.79
C THR A 8 -16.74 11.83 -1.62
N ILE A 9 -15.81 11.44 -2.49
CA ILE A 9 -14.49 12.08 -2.61
C ILE A 9 -14.48 12.92 -3.87
N ARG A 10 -13.96 14.15 -3.76
CA ARG A 10 -13.60 14.98 -4.90
C ARG A 10 -12.25 14.52 -5.44
N LEU A 11 -12.19 14.20 -6.71
CA LEU A 11 -10.98 13.78 -7.39
C LEU A 11 -10.58 14.84 -8.41
N GLU A 12 -9.28 15.12 -8.47
CA GLU A 12 -8.76 16.03 -9.49
C GLU A 12 -8.88 15.40 -10.88
N PRO A 13 -9.34 16.14 -11.89
CA PRO A 13 -9.31 15.66 -13.26
C PRO A 13 -7.87 15.41 -13.70
N GLU A 14 -7.66 14.27 -14.37
CA GLU A 14 -6.36 13.93 -14.93
C GLU A 14 -6.20 14.48 -16.33
N SER A 15 -5.02 15.04 -16.62
CA SER A 15 -4.63 15.48 -17.95
C SER A 15 -4.34 14.27 -18.83
N VAL A 16 -5.38 13.70 -19.43
CA VAL A 16 -5.29 12.54 -20.33
C VAL A 16 -5.96 12.84 -21.67
N ILE A 17 -5.38 12.31 -22.74
CA ILE A 17 -6.04 12.24 -24.05
C ILE A 17 -6.74 10.87 -24.11
N PRO A 18 -8.07 10.79 -23.92
CA PRO A 18 -8.79 9.51 -23.90
C PRO A 18 -8.91 8.87 -25.30
N ILE A 19 -8.47 9.59 -26.34
CA ILE A 19 -8.56 9.16 -27.72
C ILE A 19 -7.36 8.28 -28.05
N LEU A 20 -7.63 7.06 -28.49
CA LEU A 20 -6.61 6.16 -29.01
C LEU A 20 -5.89 6.80 -30.20
N LYS A 21 -4.55 6.86 -30.14
CA LYS A 21 -3.71 7.43 -31.19
C LYS A 21 -4.05 6.93 -32.60
N PRO A 22 -4.27 5.62 -32.87
CA PRO A 22 -4.67 5.17 -34.20
C PRO A 22 -6.02 5.75 -34.67
N LYS A 23 -6.99 5.90 -33.75
CA LYS A 23 -8.28 6.52 -34.05
C LYS A 23 -8.10 7.98 -34.43
N LEU A 24 -7.30 8.74 -33.67
CA LEU A 24 -6.99 10.13 -33.99
C LEU A 24 -6.34 10.26 -35.37
N ILE A 25 -5.30 9.47 -35.64
CA ILE A 25 -4.58 9.51 -36.92
C ILE A 25 -5.51 9.16 -38.08
N MET A 26 -6.32 8.10 -37.96
CA MET A 26 -7.22 7.68 -39.04
C MET A 26 -8.35 8.69 -39.29
N THR A 27 -8.92 9.28 -38.23
CA THR A 27 -9.92 10.33 -38.38
C THR A 27 -9.35 11.53 -39.11
N LEU A 28 -8.16 12.01 -38.71
CA LEU A 28 -7.50 13.14 -39.38
C LEU A 28 -7.14 12.81 -40.84
N ALA A 29 -6.62 11.61 -41.10
CA ALA A 29 -6.28 11.17 -42.45
C ALA A 29 -7.52 11.11 -43.37
N ASN A 30 -8.67 10.72 -42.83
CA ASN A 30 -9.91 10.63 -43.60
C ASN A 30 -10.50 11.99 -43.99
N LEU A 31 -10.15 13.06 -43.28
CA LEU A 31 -10.54 14.43 -43.62
C LEU A 31 -9.75 15.01 -44.80
N ILE A 32 -8.64 14.38 -45.20
CA ILE A 32 -7.81 14.83 -46.32
C ILE A 32 -8.39 14.31 -47.64
N GLU A 33 -8.81 15.22 -48.51
CA GLU A 33 -9.48 14.90 -49.79
C GLU A 33 -8.54 14.19 -50.79
N HIS A 34 -7.32 14.69 -50.94
CA HIS A 34 -6.35 14.15 -51.89
C HIS A 34 -5.65 12.89 -51.35
N SER A 35 -5.67 11.82 -52.12
CA SER A 35 -5.08 10.53 -51.74
C SER A 35 -3.57 10.59 -51.53
N ASN A 36 -2.86 11.43 -52.30
CA ASN A 36 -1.42 11.63 -52.16
C ASN A 36 -1.08 12.31 -50.82
N ASP A 37 -1.78 13.39 -50.47
CA ASP A 37 -1.57 14.13 -49.22
C ASP A 37 -1.91 13.27 -48.00
N ARG A 38 -2.93 12.41 -48.11
CA ARG A 38 -3.26 11.42 -47.09
C ARG A 38 -2.10 10.45 -46.82
N GLN A 39 -1.43 9.97 -47.86
CA GLN A 39 -0.28 9.08 -47.71
C GLN A 39 0.92 9.81 -47.08
N GLU A 40 1.19 11.05 -47.50
CA GLU A 40 2.26 11.88 -46.91
C GLU A 40 1.98 12.21 -45.44
N PHE A 41 0.74 12.53 -45.08
CA PHE A 41 0.33 12.71 -43.68
C PHE A 41 0.59 11.45 -42.83
N LEU A 42 0.20 10.27 -43.32
CA LEU A 42 0.46 9.02 -42.61
C LEU A 42 1.97 8.73 -42.46
N LYS A 43 2.78 9.06 -43.47
CA LYS A 43 4.24 8.97 -43.39
C LYS A 43 4.79 9.92 -42.33
N LEU A 44 4.30 11.16 -42.29
CA LEU A 44 4.67 12.16 -41.29
C LEU A 44 4.35 11.66 -39.86
N CYS A 45 3.12 11.19 -39.62
CA CYS A 45 2.75 10.64 -38.32
C CYS A 45 3.67 9.50 -37.87
N LYS A 46 4.02 8.58 -38.78
CA LYS A 46 4.97 7.49 -38.49
C LYS A 46 6.37 8.02 -38.16
N ARG A 47 6.87 9.01 -38.90
CA ARG A 47 8.18 9.63 -38.64
C ARG A 47 8.24 10.31 -37.27
N ILE A 48 7.20 11.06 -36.91
CA ILE A 48 7.06 11.68 -35.59
C ILE A 48 7.06 10.60 -34.51
N GLU A 49 6.26 9.54 -34.68
CA GLU A 49 6.20 8.43 -33.73
C GLU A 49 7.56 7.76 -33.51
N TYR A 50 8.30 7.47 -34.57
CA TYR A 50 9.64 6.88 -34.45
C TYR A 50 10.63 7.83 -33.78
N THR A 51 10.59 9.12 -34.12
CA THR A 51 11.47 10.13 -33.53
C THR A 51 11.22 10.27 -32.03
N VAL A 52 9.95 10.37 -31.64
CA VAL A 52 9.55 10.44 -30.22
C VAL A 52 9.95 9.17 -29.47
N ARG A 53 9.72 7.99 -30.05
CA ARG A 53 10.16 6.71 -29.45
C ARG A 53 11.68 6.64 -29.26
N ALA A 54 12.44 7.03 -30.28
CA ALA A 54 13.90 7.03 -30.21
C ALA A 54 14.40 7.98 -29.11
N TRP A 55 13.80 9.17 -29.00
CA TRP A 55 14.13 10.11 -27.94
C TRP A 55 13.86 9.53 -26.55
N TYR A 56 12.70 8.91 -26.32
CA TYR A 56 12.39 8.27 -25.04
C TYR A 56 13.31 7.08 -24.72
N ASN A 57 13.69 6.30 -25.73
CA ASN A 57 14.63 5.19 -25.53
C ASN A 57 16.01 5.69 -25.08
N LEU A 58 16.53 6.76 -25.68
CA LEU A 58 17.81 7.35 -25.26
C LEU A 58 17.74 7.84 -23.80
N GLN A 59 16.68 8.55 -23.44
CA GLN A 59 16.47 9.02 -22.06
C GLN A 59 16.34 7.85 -21.07
N PHE A 60 15.70 6.76 -21.48
CA PHE A 60 15.60 5.55 -20.67
C PHE A 60 16.95 4.87 -20.48
N GLU A 61 17.76 4.77 -21.54
CA GLU A 61 19.12 4.22 -21.46
C GLU A 61 20.00 5.02 -20.50
N ASP A 62 20.01 6.36 -20.62
CA ASP A 62 20.76 7.24 -19.73
C ASP A 62 20.33 7.06 -18.26
N LEU A 63 19.02 7.05 -18.00
CA LEU A 63 18.48 6.83 -16.66
C LEU A 63 18.86 5.45 -16.11
N MET A 64 18.79 4.41 -16.95
CA MET A 64 19.12 3.04 -16.53
C MET A 64 20.61 2.87 -16.25
N GLN A 65 21.49 3.53 -17.01
CA GLN A 65 22.92 3.54 -16.74
C GLN A 65 23.22 4.13 -15.36
N LEU A 66 22.62 5.29 -15.05
CA LEU A 66 22.74 5.93 -13.75
C LEU A 66 22.15 5.08 -12.63
N TYR A 67 20.91 4.59 -12.81
CA TYR A 67 20.26 3.71 -11.83
C TYR A 67 21.10 2.47 -11.53
N SER A 68 21.81 1.94 -12.53
CA SER A 68 22.62 0.74 -12.36
C SER A 68 23.71 0.86 -11.29
N LEU A 69 24.17 2.09 -10.98
CA LEU A 69 25.12 2.40 -9.91
C LEU A 69 24.46 2.42 -8.53
N PHE A 70 23.18 2.73 -8.48
CA PHE A 70 22.38 2.87 -7.26
C PHE A 70 21.37 1.73 -7.07
N ASP A 71 21.47 0.67 -7.88
CA ASP A 71 20.66 -0.52 -7.70
C ASP A 71 20.91 -1.13 -6.31
N PRO A 72 19.87 -1.40 -5.51
CA PRO A 72 20.05 -1.89 -4.15
C PRO A 72 20.76 -3.24 -4.03
N VAL A 73 20.84 -4.03 -5.10
CA VAL A 73 21.45 -5.37 -5.07
C VAL A 73 22.91 -5.31 -5.52
N HIS A 74 23.18 -4.68 -6.67
CA HIS A 74 24.51 -4.73 -7.31
C HIS A 74 25.22 -3.38 -7.39
N GLY A 75 24.55 -2.27 -7.02
CA GLY A 75 25.08 -0.92 -7.16
C GLY A 75 26.37 -0.69 -6.37
N ALA A 76 26.42 -1.14 -5.12
CA ALA A 76 27.60 -0.99 -4.26
C ALA A 76 28.88 -1.62 -4.87
N GLN A 77 28.75 -2.78 -5.53
CA GLN A 77 29.87 -3.44 -6.19
C GLN A 77 30.35 -2.65 -7.42
N LYS A 78 29.42 -2.09 -8.20
CA LYS A 78 29.75 -1.26 -9.36
C LYS A 78 30.41 0.06 -8.98
N LEU A 79 29.93 0.71 -7.92
CA LEU A 79 30.55 1.92 -7.38
C LEU A 79 32.00 1.66 -6.93
N GLN A 80 32.24 0.51 -6.29
CA GLN A 80 33.60 0.09 -5.91
C GLN A 80 34.50 -0.14 -7.14
N GLN A 81 33.97 -0.75 -8.20
CA GLN A 81 34.73 -0.99 -9.44
C GLN A 81 35.13 0.30 -10.15
N GLN A 82 34.30 1.35 -10.07
CA GLN A 82 34.56 2.62 -10.74
C GLN A 82 35.52 3.54 -9.95
N ASN A 83 35.88 3.20 -8.71
CA ASN A 83 36.78 3.98 -7.85
C ASN A 83 36.43 5.48 -7.75
N LEU A 84 35.12 5.79 -7.75
CA LEU A 84 34.63 7.16 -7.64
C LEU A 84 34.81 7.71 -6.23
N THR A 85 35.06 9.01 -6.12
CA THR A 85 35.07 9.72 -4.84
C THR A 85 33.64 9.86 -4.30
N SER A 86 33.50 10.02 -2.97
CA SER A 86 32.17 10.19 -2.37
C SER A 86 31.41 11.41 -2.90
N GLN A 87 32.12 12.49 -3.28
CA GLN A 87 31.51 13.70 -3.84
C GLN A 87 30.96 13.45 -5.25
N GLU A 88 31.70 12.73 -6.09
CA GLU A 88 31.23 12.35 -7.44
C GLU A 88 29.99 11.45 -7.36
N ILE A 89 29.99 10.50 -6.42
CA ILE A 89 28.83 9.64 -6.16
C ILE A 89 27.62 10.48 -5.75
N ASP A 90 27.79 11.45 -4.84
CA ASP A 90 26.69 12.32 -4.42
C ASP A 90 26.13 13.15 -5.60
N VAL A 91 26.96 13.61 -6.54
CA VAL A 91 26.51 14.29 -7.76
C VAL A 91 25.72 13.35 -8.66
N LEU A 92 26.19 12.11 -8.84
CA LEU A 92 25.49 11.11 -9.64
C LEU A 92 24.13 10.72 -9.02
N GLU A 93 24.02 10.70 -7.69
CA GLU A 93 22.75 10.48 -6.97
C GLU A 93 21.74 11.58 -7.32
N GLN A 94 22.16 12.85 -7.23
CA GLN A 94 21.28 13.98 -7.54
C GLN A 94 20.90 14.01 -9.02
N ASN A 95 21.84 13.69 -9.92
CA ASN A 95 21.55 13.57 -11.35
C ASN A 95 20.52 12.46 -11.62
N PHE A 96 20.65 11.30 -10.98
CA PHE A 96 19.66 10.23 -11.10
C PHE A 96 18.27 10.69 -10.66
N LEU A 97 18.15 11.37 -9.51
CA LEU A 97 16.88 11.91 -9.05
C LEU A 97 16.30 12.94 -10.02
N ALA A 98 17.12 13.87 -10.53
CA ALA A 98 16.69 14.88 -11.48
C ALA A 98 16.08 14.24 -12.74
N TYR A 99 16.75 13.26 -13.34
CA TYR A 99 16.21 12.53 -14.49
C TYR A 99 14.96 11.73 -14.14
N LEU A 100 14.93 11.06 -12.98
CA LEU A 100 13.77 10.30 -12.53
C LEU A 100 12.54 11.20 -12.39
N PHE A 101 12.67 12.33 -11.70
CA PHE A 101 11.58 13.28 -11.49
C PHE A 101 11.11 13.91 -12.80
N GLN A 102 12.03 14.26 -13.70
CA GLN A 102 11.67 14.74 -15.03
C GLN A 102 10.87 13.70 -15.83
N VAL A 103 11.24 12.41 -15.74
CA VAL A 103 10.49 11.32 -16.37
C VAL A 103 9.12 11.15 -15.73
N MET A 104 9.01 11.28 -14.40
CA MET A 104 7.72 11.24 -13.69
C MET A 104 6.79 12.37 -14.15
N GLU A 105 7.30 13.61 -14.18
CA GLU A 105 6.57 14.80 -14.61
C GLU A 105 6.08 14.67 -16.07
N LYS A 106 6.98 14.33 -17.01
CA LYS A 106 6.64 14.08 -18.42
C LYS A 106 5.64 12.95 -18.62
N SER A 107 5.56 12.03 -17.65
CA SER A 107 4.64 10.90 -17.66
C SER A 107 3.33 11.19 -16.92
N ASN A 108 3.07 12.45 -16.56
CA ASN A 108 1.89 12.92 -15.81
C ASN A 108 1.73 12.25 -14.42
N PHE A 109 2.83 11.84 -13.80
CA PHE A 109 2.79 11.48 -12.38
C PHE A 109 2.78 12.75 -11.53
N LYS A 110 2.00 12.73 -10.45
CA LYS A 110 2.01 13.75 -9.41
C LYS A 110 2.58 13.16 -8.12
N ILE A 111 3.26 13.98 -7.33
CA ILE A 111 3.64 13.61 -5.97
C ILE A 111 2.38 13.62 -5.11
N THR A 112 2.20 12.61 -4.27
CA THR A 112 1.08 12.53 -3.34
C THR A 112 1.15 13.65 -2.30
N THR A 113 0.04 14.33 -2.05
CA THR A 113 -0.08 15.44 -1.08
C THR A 113 -0.56 14.94 0.28
N ASP A 114 -0.34 15.70 1.35
CA ASP A 114 -0.86 15.33 2.69
C ASP A 114 -2.39 15.16 2.69
N ASP A 115 -3.13 15.94 1.92
CA ASP A 115 -4.59 15.81 1.80
C ASP A 115 -5.01 14.44 1.23
N GLU A 116 -4.32 13.95 0.19
CA GLU A 116 -4.58 12.62 -0.38
C GLU A 116 -4.29 11.50 0.63
N ILE A 117 -3.31 11.71 1.50
CA ILE A 117 -2.86 10.77 2.51
C ILE A 117 -3.81 10.76 3.70
N GLU A 118 -4.31 11.93 4.10
CA GLU A 118 -5.37 12.04 5.09
C GLU A 118 -6.64 11.32 4.62
N VAL A 119 -7.02 11.48 3.34
CA VAL A 119 -8.17 10.77 2.74
C VAL A 119 -7.95 9.24 2.70
N ALA A 120 -6.70 8.80 2.51
CA ALA A 120 -6.31 7.39 2.64
C ALA A 120 -6.50 6.88 4.08
N HIS A 121 -6.05 7.64 5.07
CA HIS A 121 -6.18 7.29 6.48
C HIS A 121 -7.60 7.48 7.06
N SER A 122 -8.48 8.21 6.38
CA SER A 122 -9.79 8.59 6.92
C SER A 122 -10.85 7.48 6.91
N GLY A 123 -10.53 6.26 6.47
CA GLY A 123 -11.40 5.10 6.76
C GLY A 123 -10.97 3.77 6.17
N GLN A 124 -11.61 2.70 6.64
CA GLN A 124 -11.13 1.32 6.48
C GLN A 124 -11.76 0.65 5.25
N TYR A 125 -10.94 0.14 4.31
CA TYR A 125 -11.43 -0.55 3.11
C TYR A 125 -11.53 -2.06 3.31
N LEU A 126 -10.41 -2.76 3.54
CA LEU A 126 -10.40 -4.23 3.69
C LEU A 126 -9.40 -4.76 4.73
N LEU A 127 -8.34 -4.01 5.06
CA LEU A 127 -7.28 -4.46 5.97
C LEU A 127 -6.94 -3.39 7.01
N ASN A 128 -7.22 -3.66 8.28
CA ASN A 128 -6.72 -2.86 9.39
C ASN A 128 -5.34 -3.37 9.81
N LEU A 129 -4.30 -2.94 9.09
CA LEU A 129 -2.94 -3.10 9.55
C LEU A 129 -2.46 -1.71 9.92
N PRO A 130 -2.36 -1.34 11.22
CA PRO A 130 -1.78 -0.05 11.62
C PRO A 130 -0.29 -0.08 11.29
N ILE A 131 0.05 0.19 10.03
CA ILE A 131 1.41 0.08 9.52
C ILE A 131 2.00 1.48 9.54
N LYS A 132 2.78 1.74 10.59
CA LYS A 132 3.65 2.93 10.61
C LYS A 132 4.96 2.61 9.92
N VAL A 133 5.44 3.55 9.11
CA VAL A 133 6.80 3.50 8.55
C VAL A 133 7.80 3.60 9.70
N ASP A 134 8.84 2.77 9.66
CA ASP A 134 9.98 2.91 10.54
C ASP A 134 10.99 3.91 9.95
N GLU A 135 10.79 5.19 10.22
CA GLU A 135 11.68 6.26 9.72
C GLU A 135 13.15 6.06 10.10
N SER A 136 13.43 5.32 11.18
CA SER A 136 14.80 5.03 11.62
C SER A 136 15.59 4.17 10.61
N LYS A 137 14.88 3.44 9.74
CA LYS A 137 15.46 2.59 8.69
C LYS A 137 15.60 3.32 7.35
N LEU A 138 15.16 4.57 7.26
CA LEU A 138 15.18 5.35 6.03
C LEU A 138 16.24 6.45 6.12
N ASP A 139 16.92 6.68 5.00
CA ASP A 139 17.82 7.81 4.88
C ASP A 139 17.02 9.09 4.63
N LYS A 140 17.38 10.15 5.35
CA LYS A 140 16.73 11.47 5.23
C LYS A 140 17.54 12.47 4.39
N LYS A 141 18.76 12.11 3.97
CA LYS A 141 19.69 13.07 3.35
C LYS A 141 19.48 13.19 1.85
N LEU A 142 19.16 12.07 1.19
CA LEU A 142 19.05 11.98 -0.27
C LEU A 142 18.02 12.95 -0.84
N LEU A 143 16.77 12.79 -0.39
CA LEU A 143 15.61 13.50 -0.92
C LEU A 143 15.54 14.92 -0.36
N LYS A 144 15.92 15.10 0.92
CA LYS A 144 16.05 16.44 1.51
C LYS A 144 16.95 17.34 0.68
N ARG A 145 18.16 16.87 0.35
CA ARG A 145 19.09 17.64 -0.50
C ARG A 145 18.49 17.95 -1.87
N TYR A 146 17.81 16.97 -2.47
CA TYR A 146 17.17 17.17 -3.77
C TYR A 146 16.10 18.28 -3.74
N PHE A 147 15.22 18.27 -2.73
CA PHE A 147 14.14 19.25 -2.58
C PHE A 147 14.63 20.62 -2.09
N GLU A 148 15.76 20.69 -1.38
CA GLU A 148 16.43 21.95 -1.08
C GLU A 148 16.94 22.65 -2.37
N GLU A 149 17.45 21.87 -3.33
CA GLU A 149 17.91 22.36 -4.63
C GLU A 149 16.75 22.58 -5.63
N HIS A 150 15.64 21.83 -5.48
CA HIS A 150 14.46 21.87 -6.36
C HIS A 150 13.17 22.07 -5.54
N PRO A 151 12.85 23.30 -5.12
CA PRO A 151 11.64 23.58 -4.36
C PRO A 151 10.39 23.16 -5.12
N HIS A 152 9.50 22.43 -4.44
CA HIS A 152 8.22 21.98 -5.00
C HIS A 152 7.09 22.37 -4.05
N GLU A 153 5.95 22.78 -4.61
CA GLU A 153 4.76 23.13 -3.82
C GLU A 153 4.07 21.86 -3.30
N ASN A 154 3.43 21.96 -2.12
CA ASN A 154 2.61 20.89 -1.52
C ASN A 154 3.33 19.55 -1.31
N LEU A 155 4.62 19.59 -0.93
CA LEU A 155 5.34 18.39 -0.53
C LEU A 155 4.82 17.88 0.82
N PRO A 156 4.67 16.55 0.96
CA PRO A 156 4.24 15.97 2.23
C PRO A 156 5.34 16.04 3.29
N ASP A 157 4.95 16.02 4.56
CA ASP A 157 5.84 16.13 5.73
C ASP A 157 6.97 15.06 5.76
N PHE A 158 6.74 13.88 5.14
CA PHE A 158 7.70 12.78 5.10
C PHE A 158 8.58 12.76 3.84
N SER A 159 8.48 13.77 2.97
CA SER A 159 9.19 13.85 1.67
C SER A 159 10.71 13.69 1.77
N ASP A 160 11.31 14.04 2.92
CA ASP A 160 12.71 13.80 3.24
C ASP A 160 13.09 12.29 3.28
N ASN A 161 12.15 11.42 3.64
CA ASN A 161 12.39 9.99 3.85
C ASN A 161 12.10 9.16 2.59
N TYR A 162 10.98 9.45 1.92
CA TYR A 162 10.51 8.76 0.72
C TYR A 162 9.54 9.64 -0.05
N VAL A 163 9.43 9.41 -1.36
CA VAL A 163 8.48 10.09 -2.24
C VAL A 163 7.56 9.07 -2.87
N ILE A 164 6.27 9.41 -2.92
CA ILE A 164 5.24 8.63 -3.59
C ILE A 164 4.75 9.43 -4.79
N PHE A 165 4.90 8.86 -5.96
CA PHE A 165 4.29 9.33 -7.20
C PHE A 165 3.02 8.53 -7.45
N ARG A 166 1.95 9.21 -7.87
CA ARG A 166 0.67 8.60 -8.25
C ARG A 166 0.21 9.09 -9.62
N ARG A 167 -0.48 8.21 -10.35
CA ARG A 167 -1.11 8.49 -11.65
C ARG A 167 -2.23 7.49 -11.92
N GLY A 168 -3.29 7.96 -12.56
CA GLY A 168 -4.48 7.18 -12.86
C GLY A 168 -5.37 7.09 -11.65
N ILE A 169 -6.65 7.40 -11.85
CA ILE A 169 -7.70 7.17 -10.88
C ILE A 169 -8.64 6.11 -11.45
N GLY A 170 -8.59 4.93 -10.84
CA GLY A 170 -9.45 3.80 -11.15
C GLY A 170 -10.55 3.64 -10.11
N MET A 171 -11.38 2.63 -10.32
CA MET A 171 -12.43 2.21 -9.39
C MET A 171 -12.30 0.72 -9.10
N ASP A 172 -12.12 0.37 -7.84
CA ASP A 172 -12.25 -1.01 -7.39
C ASP A 172 -13.67 -1.23 -6.87
N ARG A 173 -14.28 -2.31 -7.33
CA ARG A 173 -15.64 -2.69 -6.96
C ARG A 173 -15.68 -4.19 -6.74
N THR A 174 -15.75 -4.58 -5.47
CA THR A 174 -15.84 -5.98 -5.07
C THR A 174 -17.21 -6.26 -4.46
N THR A 175 -17.84 -7.37 -4.87
CA THR A 175 -19.14 -7.79 -4.32
C THR A 175 -19.03 -9.20 -3.80
N ASP A 176 -18.99 -9.34 -2.48
CA ASP A 176 -18.87 -10.63 -1.82
C ASP A 176 -19.65 -10.63 -0.49
N PHE A 177 -19.66 -11.77 0.20
CA PHE A 177 -20.28 -11.92 1.50
C PHE A 177 -19.44 -11.27 2.63
N PHE A 178 -18.12 -11.16 2.46
CA PHE A 178 -17.16 -10.54 3.39
C PHE A 178 -17.36 -10.98 4.86
N PHE A 179 -17.54 -12.28 5.08
CA PHE A 179 -17.92 -12.82 6.40
C PHE A 179 -16.87 -12.53 7.47
N MET A 180 -15.58 -12.70 7.16
CA MET A 180 -14.49 -12.51 8.12
C MET A 180 -14.30 -11.03 8.48
N GLU A 181 -14.40 -10.16 7.49
CA GLU A 181 -14.30 -8.71 7.64
C GLU A 181 -15.48 -8.17 8.44
N LYS A 182 -16.70 -8.65 8.17
CA LYS A 182 -17.89 -8.33 8.96
C LYS A 182 -17.75 -8.76 10.41
N LEU A 183 -17.16 -9.93 10.67
CA LEU A 183 -16.89 -10.40 12.03
C LEU A 183 -15.88 -9.50 12.73
N ASP A 184 -14.79 -9.10 12.08
CA ASP A 184 -13.79 -8.21 12.67
C ASP A 184 -14.37 -6.81 13.00
N VAL A 185 -15.21 -6.25 12.11
CA VAL A 185 -15.97 -5.02 12.38
C VAL A 185 -16.93 -5.18 13.56
N MET A 186 -17.58 -6.34 13.71
CA MET A 186 -18.48 -6.61 14.84
C MET A 186 -17.70 -6.74 16.16
N ILE A 187 -16.58 -7.46 16.13
CA ILE A 187 -15.68 -7.65 17.27
C ILE A 187 -15.10 -6.30 17.73
N SER A 188 -14.60 -5.48 16.80
CA SER A 188 -14.05 -4.16 17.12
C SER A 188 -15.09 -3.20 17.71
N ARG A 189 -16.35 -3.21 17.22
CA ARG A 189 -17.46 -2.46 17.82
C ARG A 189 -17.78 -2.95 19.23
N PHE A 190 -17.80 -4.27 19.45
CA PHE A 190 -18.03 -4.85 20.76
C PHE A 190 -16.93 -4.48 21.77
N TRP A 191 -15.67 -4.57 21.37
CA TRP A 191 -14.54 -4.14 22.21
C TRP A 191 -14.58 -2.64 22.51
N SER A 192 -14.89 -1.80 21.52
CA SER A 192 -15.03 -0.36 21.71
C SER A 192 -16.16 -0.04 22.71
N TYR A 193 -17.28 -0.76 22.61
CA TYR A 193 -18.39 -0.65 23.56
C TYR A 193 -17.99 -1.11 24.97
N LEU A 194 -17.32 -2.26 25.10
CA LEU A 194 -16.84 -2.80 26.38
C LEU A 194 -15.83 -1.86 27.06
N LEU A 195 -14.88 -1.30 26.29
CA LEU A 195 -13.89 -0.33 26.77
C LEU A 195 -14.55 0.97 27.23
N ARG A 196 -15.58 1.43 26.53
CA ARG A 196 -16.36 2.62 26.88
C ARG A 196 -17.17 2.44 28.16
N ILE A 197 -17.74 1.26 28.39
CA ILE A 197 -18.45 0.91 29.64
C ILE A 197 -17.48 0.86 30.82
N THR A 198 -16.30 0.27 30.61
CA THR A 198 -15.32 0.06 31.68
C THR A 198 -14.50 1.32 32.01
N ARG A 199 -14.78 2.48 31.37
CA ARG A 199 -14.12 3.79 31.56
C ARG A 199 -12.58 3.77 31.42
N LEU A 200 -12.00 2.68 30.90
CA LEU A 200 -10.56 2.51 30.69
C LEU A 200 -9.99 3.39 29.56
N GLU A 201 -10.85 4.00 28.74
CA GLU A 201 -10.46 5.01 27.76
C GLU A 201 -9.69 6.19 28.39
N LYS A 202 -9.97 6.53 29.67
CA LYS A 202 -9.25 7.59 30.39
C LYS A 202 -7.79 7.29 30.70
N LEU A 203 -7.37 6.02 30.66
CA LEU A 203 -5.98 5.63 30.97
C LEU A 203 -5.06 5.59 29.73
N ARG A 204 -5.62 5.68 28.51
CA ARG A 204 -4.84 5.80 27.26
C ARG A 204 -4.76 7.22 26.70
N ALA A 205 -5.40 8.20 27.33
CA ALA A 205 -5.33 9.59 26.91
C ALA A 205 -4.15 10.31 27.57
N ASN A 206 -2.92 9.97 27.18
CA ASN A 206 -1.80 10.89 27.33
C ASN A 206 -0.74 10.67 26.24
N ARG A 207 -0.51 11.74 25.46
CA ARG A 207 0.45 11.94 24.36
C ARG A 207 0.10 11.30 23.01
N SER A 208 -0.51 12.09 22.13
CA SER A 208 0.25 12.74 21.04
C SER A 208 -0.60 13.87 20.41
N SER A 209 0.10 14.74 19.70
CA SER A 209 -0.13 16.15 19.39
C SER A 209 -1.51 16.57 18.87
N ARG A 210 -1.98 17.70 19.39
CA ARG A 210 -2.91 18.62 18.71
C ARG A 210 -2.23 19.12 17.44
N LEU A 211 -2.59 18.56 16.27
CA LEU A 211 -2.58 19.35 15.04
C LEU A 211 -3.90 20.13 14.98
N PRO A 212 -3.88 21.43 14.65
CA PRO A 212 -5.10 22.18 14.46
C PRO A 212 -5.80 21.63 13.21
N LYS A 213 -7.00 21.07 13.39
CA LYS A 213 -7.95 20.86 12.29
C LYS A 213 -8.14 22.21 11.60
N LYS A 214 -7.68 22.32 10.36
CA LYS A 214 -8.09 23.40 9.48
C LYS A 214 -9.54 23.11 9.13
N ASP A 215 -10.45 23.98 9.56
CA ASP A 215 -11.86 23.86 9.19
C ASP A 215 -11.97 23.86 7.66
N PRO A 216 -12.85 23.03 7.07
CA PRO A 216 -13.15 23.15 5.65
C PRO A 216 -13.72 24.54 5.42
N LYS A 217 -13.03 25.36 4.64
CA LYS A 217 -13.54 26.66 4.19
C LYS A 217 -14.91 26.45 3.59
N LYS A 218 -15.90 27.15 4.15
CA LYS A 218 -17.13 27.52 3.46
C LYS A 218 -16.73 28.57 2.42
N ASP A 219 -16.51 28.14 1.19
CA ASP A 219 -16.47 29.05 0.06
C ASP A 219 -17.92 29.29 -0.37
N ASP A 220 -18.50 30.33 0.22
CA ASP A 220 -19.68 31.02 -0.30
C ASP A 220 -19.14 32.23 -1.06
N GLU A 221 -18.83 32.05 -2.35
CA GLU A 221 -18.79 33.16 -3.31
C GLU A 221 -18.93 32.58 -4.73
N THR A 222 -20.08 32.89 -5.32
CA THR A 222 -20.50 32.51 -6.65
C THR A 222 -19.66 33.25 -7.68
N ASN A 223 -18.86 32.54 -8.46
CA ASN A 223 -18.34 33.04 -9.73
C ASN A 223 -18.68 32.00 -10.83
N PRO A 224 -19.62 32.28 -11.75
CA PRO A 224 -20.12 31.30 -12.70
C PRO A 224 -19.31 31.39 -13.99
N GLU A 225 -18.01 31.07 -13.97
CA GLU A 225 -17.22 31.04 -15.22
C GLU A 225 -15.90 30.25 -15.04
N ALA A 226 -16.04 28.94 -14.76
CA ALA A 226 -15.07 27.91 -15.14
C ALA A 226 -15.73 26.55 -14.89
N ASP A 227 -16.27 25.95 -15.94
CA ASP A 227 -16.69 24.55 -15.96
C ASP A 227 -15.47 23.63 -15.74
N ASN A 228 -15.04 23.49 -14.49
CA ASN A 228 -14.30 22.31 -14.06
C ASN A 228 -15.32 21.39 -13.41
N GLU A 229 -15.84 20.43 -14.17
CA GLU A 229 -16.65 19.34 -13.63
C GLU A 229 -15.78 18.55 -12.63
N ASP A 230 -15.82 18.92 -11.37
CA ASP A 230 -15.17 18.19 -10.29
C ASP A 230 -15.70 16.74 -10.29
N LEU A 231 -14.79 15.77 -10.42
CA LEU A 231 -15.14 14.35 -10.45
C LEU A 231 -15.44 13.89 -9.02
N TYR A 232 -16.72 13.71 -8.70
CA TYR A 232 -17.14 13.14 -7.43
C TYR A 232 -17.35 11.63 -7.54
N VAL A 233 -16.66 10.87 -6.70
CA VAL A 233 -16.76 9.42 -6.62
C VAL A 233 -17.36 8.99 -5.30
N GLU A 234 -18.38 8.13 -5.35
CA GLU A 234 -19.02 7.54 -4.17
C GLU A 234 -18.15 6.41 -3.59
N ARG A 235 -17.86 6.50 -2.29
CA ARG A 235 -17.24 5.44 -1.49
C ARG A 235 -18.34 4.61 -0.83
N ILE A 236 -18.26 3.30 -0.98
CA ILE A 236 -19.17 2.37 -0.31
C ILE A 236 -18.32 1.45 0.57
N ARG A 237 -18.37 1.66 1.89
CA ARG A 237 -17.55 0.92 2.87
C ARG A 237 -18.38 0.00 3.76
N LEU A 238 -17.73 -1.06 4.25
CA LEU A 238 -18.33 -2.03 5.16
C LEU A 238 -18.77 -1.40 6.49
N GLU A 239 -17.98 -0.44 7.00
CA GLU A 239 -18.23 0.20 8.30
C GLU A 239 -19.54 0.99 8.35
N ASN A 240 -19.99 1.55 7.23
CA ASN A 240 -21.20 2.38 7.18
C ASN A 240 -22.47 1.57 6.91
N THR A 241 -22.36 0.24 6.77
CA THR A 241 -23.49 -0.65 6.49
C THR A 241 -24.24 -1.00 7.79
N PRO A 242 -25.60 -0.94 7.81
CA PRO A 242 -26.37 -1.36 8.98
C PRO A 242 -26.22 -2.87 9.21
N LEU A 243 -25.55 -3.23 10.30
CA LEU A 243 -25.32 -4.63 10.71
C LEU A 243 -26.62 -5.24 11.26
N SER A 244 -27.49 -5.72 10.38
CA SER A 244 -28.57 -6.64 10.73
C SER A 244 -28.09 -8.09 10.53
N PHE A 245 -28.60 -9.06 11.30
CA PHE A 245 -28.32 -10.48 11.08
C PHE A 245 -28.65 -10.93 9.64
N LYS A 246 -29.66 -10.33 9.01
CA LYS A 246 -29.95 -10.56 7.57
C LYS A 246 -28.91 -9.91 6.63
N GLY A 247 -28.30 -8.80 7.05
CA GLY A 247 -27.23 -8.11 6.32
C GLY A 247 -25.86 -8.79 6.43
N PHE A 248 -25.64 -9.58 7.49
CA PHE A 248 -24.43 -10.40 7.63
C PHE A 248 -24.35 -11.48 6.53
N LEU A 249 -25.48 -12.13 6.25
CA LEU A 249 -25.60 -13.20 5.25
C LEU A 249 -25.83 -12.71 3.81
N SER A 250 -26.05 -11.41 3.61
CA SER A 250 -26.23 -10.84 2.28
C SER A 250 -24.90 -10.42 1.65
N LYS A 251 -24.81 -10.53 0.31
CA LYS A 251 -23.72 -9.92 -0.45
C LYS A 251 -23.71 -8.41 -0.24
N LEU A 252 -22.52 -7.84 -0.08
CA LEU A 252 -22.31 -6.40 -0.03
C LEU A 252 -21.39 -6.00 -1.17
N THR A 253 -21.72 -4.91 -1.86
CA THR A 253 -20.80 -4.26 -2.79
C THR A 253 -20.00 -3.22 -2.03
N ILE A 254 -18.68 -3.36 -2.03
CA ILE A 254 -17.74 -2.37 -1.54
C ILE A 254 -17.14 -1.67 -2.76
N GLN A 255 -16.98 -0.36 -2.69
CA GLN A 255 -16.45 0.47 -3.77
C GLN A 255 -15.49 1.50 -3.21
N GLU A 256 -14.30 1.60 -3.80
CA GLU A 256 -13.25 2.53 -3.40
C GLU A 256 -12.47 3.00 -4.64
N PRO A 257 -12.15 4.29 -4.73
CA PRO A 257 -11.24 4.77 -5.77
C PRO A 257 -9.84 4.17 -5.59
N THR A 258 -9.16 3.92 -6.71
CA THR A 258 -7.81 3.36 -6.73
C THR A 258 -6.84 4.28 -7.44
N PHE A 259 -5.57 4.21 -7.06
CA PHE A 259 -4.47 4.71 -7.87
C PHE A 259 -4.05 3.62 -8.86
N ASP A 260 -4.18 3.86 -10.17
CA ASP A 260 -3.84 2.86 -11.20
C ASP A 260 -2.34 2.53 -11.20
N ARG A 261 -1.52 3.54 -10.92
CA ARG A 261 -0.06 3.48 -10.90
C ARG A 261 0.47 4.29 -9.73
N MET A 262 1.25 3.64 -8.89
CA MET A 262 2.03 4.31 -7.85
C MET A 262 3.49 3.92 -7.95
N ILE A 263 4.40 4.87 -7.77
CA ILE A 263 5.83 4.63 -7.71
C ILE A 263 6.37 5.21 -6.40
N VAL A 264 7.08 4.39 -5.64
CA VAL A 264 7.67 4.78 -4.36
C VAL A 264 9.19 4.78 -4.49
N VAL A 265 9.80 5.91 -4.15
CA VAL A 265 11.25 6.12 -4.21
C VAL A 265 11.78 6.38 -2.81
N TYR A 266 12.77 5.60 -2.37
CA TYR A 266 13.38 5.76 -1.06
C TYR A 266 14.79 5.17 -0.98
N ARG A 267 15.56 5.57 0.03
CA ARG A 267 16.86 4.98 0.36
C ARG A 267 16.86 4.47 1.80
N ARG A 268 17.54 3.36 2.06
CA ARG A 268 17.71 2.83 3.40
C ARG A 268 18.77 3.61 4.18
N ALA A 269 18.58 3.70 5.49
CA ALA A 269 19.56 4.30 6.38
C ALA A 269 20.85 3.48 6.36
N SER A 270 21.99 4.16 6.26
CA SER A 270 23.30 3.50 6.31
C SER A 270 23.56 2.89 7.69
N SER A 271 24.12 1.68 7.72
CA SER A 271 24.65 1.07 8.93
C SER A 271 26.00 1.69 9.31
N LYS A 272 26.39 1.60 10.58
CA LYS A 272 27.72 2.03 11.06
C LYS A 272 28.87 1.37 10.30
N THR A 273 28.64 0.20 9.71
CA THR A 273 29.65 -0.61 9.02
C THR A 273 29.57 -0.53 7.50
N ASN A 274 28.48 -0.02 6.91
CA ASN A 274 28.31 0.02 5.46
C ASN A 274 27.43 1.22 5.05
N ILE A 275 27.96 2.04 4.14
CA ILE A 275 27.25 3.18 3.56
C ILE A 275 26.30 2.63 2.49
N GLU A 276 25.01 2.59 2.82
CA GLU A 276 23.98 2.10 1.92
C GLU A 276 23.60 3.21 0.93
N ARG A 277 24.01 3.02 -0.33
CA ARG A 277 23.78 3.95 -1.44
C ARG A 277 22.66 3.49 -2.39
N GLY A 278 22.05 2.35 -2.10
CA GLY A 278 20.98 1.77 -2.91
C GLY A 278 19.70 2.60 -2.85
N ILE A 279 19.18 2.98 -4.01
CA ILE A 279 17.92 3.71 -4.16
C ILE A 279 16.85 2.72 -4.63
N TYR A 280 15.83 2.53 -3.82
CA TYR A 280 14.70 1.68 -4.14
C TYR A 280 13.67 2.45 -4.96
N VAL A 281 13.31 1.92 -6.13
CA VAL A 281 12.20 2.40 -6.94
C VAL A 281 11.19 1.26 -7.09
N LYS A 282 10.07 1.35 -6.38
CA LYS A 282 9.03 0.31 -6.37
C LYS A 282 7.79 0.77 -7.12
N HIS A 283 7.22 -0.11 -7.93
CA HIS A 283 6.03 0.17 -8.71
C HIS A 283 4.86 -0.70 -8.25
N PHE A 284 3.72 -0.06 -8.02
CA PHE A 284 2.47 -0.67 -7.62
C PHE A 284 1.36 -0.30 -8.61
N LYS A 285 0.37 -1.19 -8.73
CA LYS A 285 -0.74 -1.04 -9.66
C LYS A 285 -2.06 -1.27 -8.95
N ASN A 286 -3.07 -0.47 -9.28
CA ASN A 286 -4.44 -0.61 -8.82
C ASN A 286 -4.54 -0.68 -7.28
N ILE A 287 -3.89 0.27 -6.60
CA ILE A 287 -3.89 0.32 -5.14
C ILE A 287 -5.12 1.12 -4.67
N PRO A 288 -6.01 0.54 -3.86
CA PRO A 288 -7.10 1.30 -3.25
C PRO A 288 -6.57 2.48 -2.45
N MET A 289 -7.21 3.65 -2.59
CA MET A 289 -6.77 4.87 -1.90
C MET A 289 -6.73 4.66 -0.38
N ALA A 290 -7.74 4.00 0.18
CA ALA A 290 -7.77 3.63 1.59
C ALA A 290 -6.68 2.64 2.05
N ASP A 291 -6.07 1.88 1.11
CA ASP A 291 -5.04 0.89 1.41
C ASP A 291 -3.64 1.38 0.96
N MET A 292 -3.45 2.70 0.87
CA MET A 292 -2.16 3.29 0.49
C MET A 292 -1.02 2.89 1.46
N GLU A 293 -1.34 2.50 2.69
CA GLU A 293 -0.36 1.93 3.64
C GLU A 293 0.38 0.69 3.09
N ILE A 294 -0.21 0.01 2.10
CA ILE A 294 0.43 -1.13 1.42
C ILE A 294 1.69 -0.70 0.66
N VAL A 295 1.75 0.52 0.13
CA VAL A 295 2.90 0.97 -0.67
C VAL A 295 4.05 1.51 0.17
N LEU A 296 3.79 1.79 1.47
CA LEU A 296 4.75 2.42 2.35
C LEU A 296 6.03 1.57 2.55
N PRO A 297 7.22 2.18 2.55
CA PRO A 297 8.48 1.48 2.75
C PRO A 297 8.71 1.12 4.22
N GLU A 298 9.61 0.15 4.47
CA GLU A 298 10.13 -0.21 5.80
C GLU A 298 9.10 -0.19 6.94
N LYS A 299 8.02 -0.94 6.72
CA LYS A 299 6.87 -1.08 7.61
C LYS A 299 7.29 -1.61 8.98
N ARG A 300 6.78 -1.02 10.06
CA ARG A 300 6.85 -1.63 11.39
C ARG A 300 5.94 -2.86 11.44
N ASN A 301 6.38 -3.89 12.17
CA ASN A 301 5.56 -5.08 12.38
C ASN A 301 4.26 -4.66 13.06
N PRO A 302 3.08 -4.95 12.46
CA PRO A 302 1.81 -4.57 13.04
C PRO A 302 1.61 -5.32 14.36
N GLY A 303 0.89 -4.68 15.29
CA GLY A 303 0.29 -5.39 16.42
C GLY A 303 -0.72 -6.42 15.92
N LEU A 304 -1.03 -7.41 16.75
CA LEU A 304 -2.00 -8.46 16.44
C LEU A 304 -3.38 -7.87 16.11
N THR A 305 -4.05 -8.39 15.07
CA THR A 305 -5.43 -8.00 14.76
C THR A 305 -6.39 -8.44 15.86
N PRO A 306 -7.59 -7.83 16.02
CA PRO A 306 -8.56 -8.26 17.03
C PRO A 306 -8.94 -9.75 16.91
N MET A 307 -9.05 -10.25 15.67
CA MET A 307 -9.26 -11.67 15.40
C MET A 307 -8.11 -12.55 15.92
N ASP A 308 -6.86 -12.10 15.79
CA ASP A 308 -5.73 -12.85 16.32
C ASP A 308 -5.80 -12.95 17.84
N TRP A 309 -6.22 -11.89 18.54
CA TRP A 309 -6.49 -11.95 19.99
C TRP A 309 -7.57 -12.96 20.35
N VAL A 310 -8.63 -13.07 19.55
CA VAL A 310 -9.68 -14.09 19.76
C VAL A 310 -9.11 -15.50 19.56
N LYS A 311 -8.33 -15.72 18.50
CA LYS A 311 -7.66 -17.01 18.27
C LYS A 311 -6.69 -17.35 19.41
N PHE A 312 -5.92 -16.39 19.90
CA PHE A 312 -5.04 -16.57 21.05
C PHE A 312 -5.83 -16.95 22.30
N LEU A 313 -6.94 -16.27 22.59
CA LEU A 313 -7.83 -16.60 23.71
C LEU A 313 -8.39 -18.02 23.60
N ILE A 314 -8.92 -18.40 22.43
CA ILE A 314 -9.45 -19.75 22.20
C ILE A 314 -8.33 -20.78 22.39
N SER A 315 -7.15 -20.56 21.81
CA SER A 315 -6.01 -21.47 21.94
C SER A 315 -5.53 -21.61 23.39
N ALA A 316 -5.55 -20.51 24.16
CA ALA A 316 -5.18 -20.50 25.57
C ALA A 316 -6.22 -21.26 26.42
N VAL A 317 -7.51 -21.08 26.14
CA VAL A 317 -8.58 -21.82 26.82
C VAL A 317 -8.50 -23.31 26.49
N VAL A 318 -8.31 -23.69 25.22
CA VAL A 318 -8.14 -25.09 24.82
C VAL A 318 -6.89 -25.69 25.49
N GLY A 319 -5.78 -24.96 25.54
CA GLY A 319 -4.58 -25.38 26.26
C GLY A 319 -4.80 -25.54 27.76
N LEU A 320 -5.53 -24.63 28.41
CA LEU A 320 -5.87 -24.71 29.82
C LEU A 320 -6.77 -25.91 30.12
N VAL A 321 -7.79 -26.14 29.28
CA VAL A 321 -8.68 -27.31 29.39
C VAL A 321 -7.89 -28.59 29.21
N ALA A 322 -7.01 -28.68 28.21
CA ALA A 322 -6.15 -29.84 28.00
C ALA A 322 -5.26 -30.14 29.22
N VAL A 323 -4.64 -29.11 29.82
CA VAL A 323 -3.84 -29.26 31.05
C VAL A 323 -4.68 -29.73 32.22
N LEU A 324 -5.85 -29.12 32.47
CA LEU A 324 -6.74 -29.54 33.56
C LEU A 324 -7.21 -30.99 33.38
N THR A 325 -7.62 -31.37 32.17
CA THR A 325 -8.02 -32.76 31.87
C THR A 325 -6.85 -33.75 31.94
N SER A 326 -5.62 -33.31 31.67
CA SER A 326 -4.42 -34.15 31.82
C SER A 326 -3.99 -34.32 33.28
N VAL A 327 -4.28 -33.33 34.15
CA VAL A 327 -4.05 -33.42 35.59
C VAL A 327 -5.10 -34.29 36.28
N GLU A 328 -6.28 -34.44 35.68
CA GLU A 328 -7.35 -35.33 36.13
C GLU A 328 -7.23 -36.78 35.60
N MET A 329 -6.04 -37.21 35.12
CA MET A 329 -5.86 -38.62 34.78
C MET A 329 -6.09 -39.53 36.01
N PRO A 330 -6.87 -40.62 35.86
CA PRO A 330 -7.38 -41.41 36.97
C PRO A 330 -6.26 -42.14 37.70
N LYS A 331 -6.38 -42.23 39.03
CA LYS A 331 -5.54 -43.10 39.88
C LYS A 331 -5.60 -44.52 39.31
N ALA A 332 -4.44 -45.12 39.05
CA ALA A 332 -4.31 -46.50 38.64
C ALA A 332 -5.03 -47.44 39.62
N ASP A 333 -5.86 -48.34 39.09
CA ASP A 333 -6.49 -49.42 39.85
C ASP A 333 -5.41 -50.40 40.36
N PRO A 334 -5.38 -50.72 41.66
CA PRO A 334 -4.56 -51.80 42.18
C PRO A 334 -5.46 -53.01 42.43
N TRP A 335 -5.50 -54.00 41.55
CA TRP A 335 -5.98 -55.34 41.93
C TRP A 335 -5.37 -56.42 41.04
N VAL A 336 -4.33 -57.07 41.57
CA VAL A 336 -3.87 -58.41 41.17
C VAL A 336 -3.88 -59.25 42.43
N PRO A 337 -4.74 -60.28 42.56
CA PRO A 337 -4.58 -61.29 43.60
C PRO A 337 -3.62 -62.37 43.12
N ALA A 338 -2.61 -62.64 43.94
CA ALA A 338 -1.71 -63.78 43.80
C ALA A 338 -2.21 -64.94 44.67
N GLU A 339 -2.20 -66.17 44.16
CA GLU A 339 -1.94 -67.45 44.86
C GLU A 339 -1.94 -68.57 43.80
N HIS A 340 -0.77 -69.12 43.46
CA HIS A 340 -0.17 -70.38 43.96
C HIS A 340 -0.90 -71.67 43.52
N GLY A 341 -0.21 -72.49 42.70
CA GLY A 341 -0.60 -73.85 42.35
C GLY A 341 0.30 -74.48 41.27
N ASP A 342 1.37 -75.13 41.74
CA ASP A 342 2.04 -76.36 41.24
C ASP A 342 2.68 -76.48 39.82
N ILE A 343 3.93 -76.96 39.84
CA ILE A 343 4.84 -77.46 38.77
C ILE A 343 4.57 -79.00 38.64
N PRO A 344 4.83 -79.78 37.54
CA PRO A 344 6.02 -79.71 36.68
C PRO A 344 5.97 -80.24 35.21
N GLU A 345 7.15 -80.22 34.57
CA GLU A 345 7.62 -81.03 33.41
C GLU A 345 7.03 -80.71 32.00
N LEU A 346 7.72 -80.82 30.85
CA LEU A 346 9.00 -81.39 30.42
C LEU A 346 9.36 -80.82 29.02
N ASP A 347 10.66 -80.80 28.73
CA ASP A 347 11.33 -81.02 27.44
C ASP A 347 11.36 -79.98 26.28
N ASN A 348 12.59 -79.50 26.08
CA ASN A 348 13.42 -79.60 24.86
C ASN A 348 12.84 -79.15 23.50
N ALA A 349 13.47 -78.12 22.92
CA ALA A 349 14.31 -78.31 21.73
C ALA A 349 15.13 -77.04 21.42
N VAL A 350 16.45 -77.23 21.46
CA VAL A 350 17.48 -76.32 20.91
C VAL A 350 17.77 -76.76 19.47
N ASN A 351 17.86 -75.77 18.59
CA ASN A 351 18.65 -75.65 17.36
C ASN A 351 19.04 -76.90 16.54
N VAL A 352 18.63 -76.87 15.26
CA VAL A 352 19.56 -76.81 14.11
C VAL A 352 19.10 -75.69 13.19
#